data_AF-A0A957S0E3-F1
#
_entry.id   AF-A0A957S0E3-F1
#
_cell.length_a   1.000
_cell.length_b   1.000
_cell.length_c   1.000
_cell.angle_alpha   90.00
_cell.angle_beta   90.00
_cell.angle_gamma   90.00
#
_symmetry.space_group_name_H-M   'P 1'
#
loop_
_entity.id
_entity.type
_entity.pdbx_description
1 polymer ?
#
loop_
_entity_poly.entity_id
_entity_poly.type
_entity_poly.pdbx_seq_one_letter_code
_entity_poly.pdbx_strand_id
1 'polypeptide(L)'
;MPKYLLQATYNQTGVQGVLKEGGTARREALRQAAESLGGSLDAFYFAFGDVDVYCIVDLPSNVVALKGSLLGNAAGTNQVRYTVLATPEEVDEAAESARSSMDAYRAPGK
;
A
#
# COMPACT_ATOMS: atom_id res chain seq x y z
N MET A 1 0.71 -3.40 13.49
CA MET A 1 -0.17 -3.79 12.36
C MET A 1 0.69 -3.86 11.11
N PRO A 2 0.46 -4.80 10.18
CA PRO A 2 1.16 -4.82 8.90
C PRO A 2 1.03 -3.49 8.17
N LYS A 3 2.13 -3.07 7.52
CA LYS A 3 2.23 -1.79 6.82
C LYS A 3 2.24 -2.02 5.31
N TYR A 4 1.54 -1.15 4.59
CA TYR A 4 1.39 -1.26 3.14
C TYR A 4 1.67 0.08 2.47
N LEU A 5 2.43 0.04 1.39
CA LEU A 5 2.51 1.13 0.43
C LEU A 5 1.36 0.99 -0.56
N LEU A 6 0.51 2.02 -0.62
CA LEU A 6 -0.39 2.23 -1.75
C LEU A 6 0.28 3.13 -2.77
N GLN A 7 0.15 2.74 -4.02
CA GLN A 7 0.39 3.59 -5.17
C GLN A 7 -0.93 3.74 -5.91
N ALA A 8 -1.29 4.97 -6.28
CA ALA A 8 -2.47 5.21 -7.10
C ALA A 8 -2.15 6.09 -8.31
N THR A 9 -2.74 5.75 -9.45
CA THR A 9 -2.71 6.56 -10.68
C THR A 9 -4.16 6.86 -11.07
N TYR A 10 -4.50 8.12 -11.20
CA TYR A 10 -5.82 8.57 -11.60
C TYR A 10 -5.99 8.45 -13.12
N ASN A 11 -7.21 8.10 -13.54
CA ASN A 11 -7.61 8.31 -14.93
C ASN A 11 -8.15 9.74 -15.10
N GLN A 12 -8.65 10.05 -16.31
CA GLN A 12 -9.21 11.37 -16.61
C GLN A 12 -10.28 11.80 -15.60
N THR A 13 -11.23 10.93 -15.26
CA THR A 13 -12.29 11.23 -14.28
C THR A 13 -11.73 11.45 -12.89
N GLY A 14 -10.74 10.65 -12.48
CA GLY A 14 -10.03 10.83 -11.22
C GLY A 14 -9.38 12.20 -11.10
N VAL A 15 -8.63 12.62 -12.12
CA VAL A 15 -7.97 13.93 -12.17
C VAL A 15 -9.00 15.07 -12.13
N GLN A 16 -10.12 14.95 -12.85
CA GLN A 16 -11.20 15.95 -12.78
C GLN A 16 -11.79 16.06 -11.37
N GLY A 17 -11.91 14.94 -10.64
CA GLY A 17 -12.30 14.95 -9.24
C GLY A 17 -11.32 15.71 -8.35
N VAL A 18 -10.01 15.53 -8.58
CA VAL A 18 -8.96 16.27 -7.86
C VAL A 18 -9.02 17.77 -8.18
N LEU A 19 -9.21 18.16 -9.44
CA LEU A 19 -9.35 19.56 -9.83
C LEU A 19 -10.56 20.23 -9.16
N LYS A 20 -11.65 19.49 -8.98
CA LYS A 20 -12.88 20.00 -8.38
C LYS A 20 -12.81 20.15 -6.86
N GLU A 21 -12.22 19.17 -6.17
CA GLU A 21 -12.31 19.05 -4.70
C GLU A 21 -10.97 19.25 -3.98
N GLY A 22 -9.87 19.28 -4.72
CA GLY A 22 -8.53 19.45 -4.19
C GLY A 22 -7.92 18.16 -3.62
N GLY A 23 -6.61 18.20 -3.41
CA GLY A 23 -5.85 17.05 -2.92
C GLY A 23 -6.11 16.68 -1.46
N THR A 24 -6.43 17.66 -0.61
CA THR A 24 -6.73 17.43 0.81
C THR A 24 -8.00 16.60 1.00
N ALA A 25 -9.01 16.76 0.14
CA ALA A 25 -10.21 15.94 0.12
C ALA A 25 -9.89 14.47 -0.21
N ARG A 26 -8.91 14.21 -1.08
CA ARG A 26 -8.48 12.85 -1.42
C ARG A 26 -7.76 12.17 -0.26
N ARG A 27 -6.88 12.89 0.43
CA ARG A 27 -6.23 12.41 1.65
C ARG A 27 -7.27 12.03 2.70
N GLU A 28 -8.27 12.88 2.90
CA GLU A 28 -9.33 12.67 3.88
C GLU A 28 -10.20 11.46 3.53
N ALA A 29 -10.58 11.31 2.25
CA ALA A 29 -11.29 10.12 1.78
C ALA A 29 -10.49 8.83 2.03
N LEU A 30 -9.17 8.86 1.80
CA LEU A 30 -8.32 7.69 2.07
C LEU A 30 -8.19 7.39 3.56
N ARG A 31 -8.08 8.42 4.41
CA ARG A 31 -8.06 8.27 5.87
C ARG A 31 -9.32 7.54 6.36
N GLN A 32 -10.49 8.00 5.94
CA GLN A 32 -11.77 7.39 6.29
C GLN A 32 -11.89 5.96 5.75
N ALA A 33 -11.40 5.70 4.53
CA ALA A 33 -11.38 4.36 3.97
C ALA A 33 -10.49 3.41 4.79
N ALA A 34 -9.29 3.82 5.19
CA ALA A 34 -8.40 3.03 6.03
C ALA A 34 -9.03 2.74 7.40
N GLU A 35 -9.64 3.75 8.04
CA GLU A 35 -10.36 3.59 9.32
C GLU A 35 -11.54 2.63 9.22
N SER A 36 -12.32 2.70 8.14
CA SER A 36 -13.43 1.77 7.89
C SER A 36 -13.00 0.30 7.73
N LEU A 37 -11.72 0.08 7.40
CA LEU A 37 -11.10 -1.24 7.30
C LEU A 37 -10.42 -1.66 8.63
N GLY A 38 -10.55 -0.87 9.69
CA GLY A 38 -9.93 -1.11 10.99
C GLY A 38 -8.44 -0.76 11.03
N GLY A 39 -7.98 0.11 10.13
CA GLY A 39 -6.60 0.56 10.04
C GLY A 39 -6.44 2.08 10.19
N SER A 40 -5.29 2.58 9.74
CA SER A 40 -4.94 4.01 9.80
C SER A 40 -4.13 4.46 8.59
N LEU A 41 -4.20 5.76 8.30
CA LEU A 41 -3.36 6.43 7.31
C LEU A 41 -2.13 7.01 8.02
N ASP A 42 -0.95 6.49 7.68
CA ASP A 42 0.34 6.92 8.24
C ASP A 42 0.91 8.11 7.45
N ALA A 43 0.91 7.99 6.11
CA ALA A 43 1.41 9.04 5.23
C ALA A 43 0.61 9.16 3.93
N PHE A 44 0.56 10.36 3.36
CA PHE A 44 -0.08 10.65 2.08
C PHE A 44 0.70 11.73 1.34
N TYR A 45 1.10 11.45 0.10
CA TYR A 45 1.78 12.37 -0.77
C TYR A 45 1.22 12.29 -2.18
N PHE A 46 1.00 13.45 -2.80
CA PHE A 46 0.92 13.53 -4.26
C PHE A 46 2.32 13.42 -4.84
N ALA A 47 2.46 12.69 -5.93
CA ALA A 47 3.67 12.58 -6.71
C ALA A 47 3.45 13.11 -8.12
N PHE A 48 4.54 13.61 -8.71
CA PHE A 48 4.58 14.10 -10.08
C PHE A 48 5.58 13.23 -10.85
N GLY A 49 5.14 12.04 -11.25
CA GLY A 49 5.97 11.01 -11.87
C GLY A 49 5.13 9.83 -12.34
N ASP A 50 5.66 8.60 -12.20
CA ASP A 50 5.01 7.38 -12.69
C ASP A 50 3.63 7.09 -12.07
N VAL A 51 3.38 7.59 -10.85
CA VAL A 51 2.10 7.49 -10.15
C VAL A 51 1.75 8.84 -9.53
N ASP A 52 0.47 9.09 -9.32
CA ASP A 52 -0.03 10.38 -8.82
C ASP A 52 -0.01 10.48 -7.30
N VAL A 53 -0.08 9.33 -6.61
CA VAL A 53 -0.22 9.28 -5.15
C VAL A 53 0.59 8.12 -4.57
N TYR A 54 1.32 8.43 -3.49
CA TYR A 54 1.90 7.46 -2.57
C TYR A 54 1.26 7.61 -1.19
N CYS A 55 0.83 6.50 -0.62
CA CYS A 55 0.31 6.47 0.75
C CYS A 55 0.87 5.31 1.52
N ILE A 56 1.07 5.50 2.82
CA ILE A 56 1.40 4.43 3.74
C ILE A 56 0.19 4.22 4.64
N VAL A 57 -0.29 2.99 4.72
CA VAL A 57 -1.42 2.60 5.59
C VAL A 57 -1.03 1.42 6.45
N ASP A 58 -1.57 1.40 7.66
CA ASP A 58 -1.53 0.24 8.53
C ASP A 58 -2.89 -0.46 8.44
N LEU A 59 -2.90 -1.76 8.15
CA LEU A 59 -4.14 -2.55 8.04
C LEU A 59 -4.03 -3.85 8.82
N PRO A 60 -5.15 -4.41 9.33
CA PRO A 60 -5.12 -5.60 10.19
C PRO A 60 -4.50 -6.86 9.57
N SER A 61 -4.60 -7.05 8.25
CA SER A 61 -4.07 -8.25 7.56
C SER A 61 -4.00 -8.08 6.04
N ASN A 62 -3.28 -8.99 5.37
CA ASN A 62 -3.19 -9.03 3.90
C ASN A 62 -4.56 -9.20 3.24
N VAL A 63 -5.49 -9.91 3.89
CA VAL A 63 -6.86 -10.08 3.39
C VAL A 63 -7.61 -8.75 3.39
N VAL A 64 -7.42 -7.94 4.44
CA VAL A 64 -8.02 -6.60 4.53
C VAL A 64 -7.39 -5.64 3.50
N ALA A 65 -6.07 -5.71 3.31
CA ALA A 65 -5.39 -4.94 2.27
C ALA A 65 -5.87 -5.31 0.85
N LEU A 66 -6.01 -6.60 0.55
CA LEU A 66 -6.58 -7.09 -0.71
C LEU A 66 -8.02 -6.60 -0.91
N LYS A 67 -8.85 -6.63 0.14
CA LYS A 67 -10.21 -6.06 0.10
C LYS A 67 -10.17 -4.57 -0.26
N GLY A 68 -9.28 -3.79 0.36
CA GLY A 68 -9.08 -2.37 0.05
C GLY A 68 -8.65 -2.14 -1.39
N SER A 69 -7.73 -2.96 -1.91
CA SER A 69 -7.29 -2.93 -3.31
C SER A 69 -8.43 -3.18 -4.30
N LEU A 70 -9.24 -4.21 -4.05
CA LEU A 70 -10.40 -4.55 -4.89
C LEU A 70 -11.42 -3.42 -4.91
N LEU A 71 -11.78 -2.88 -3.74
CA LEU A 71 -12.74 -1.79 -3.63
C LEU A 71 -12.23 -0.50 -4.28
N GLY A 72 -10.95 -0.16 -4.08
CA GLY A 72 -10.33 1.01 -4.69
C GLY A 72 -10.34 0.96 -6.21
N ASN A 73 -9.90 -0.17 -6.80
CA ASN A 73 -9.89 -0.35 -8.25
C ASN A 73 -11.30 -0.44 -8.86
N ALA A 74 -12.27 -1.01 -8.14
CA ALA A 74 -13.66 -1.11 -8.62
C ALA A 74 -14.35 0.27 -8.77
N ALA A 75 -13.84 1.33 -8.12
CA ALA A 75 -14.39 2.68 -8.23
C ALA A 75 -14.19 3.31 -9.62
N GLY A 76 -13.32 2.76 -10.46
CA GLY A 76 -13.17 3.17 -11.86
C GLY A 76 -12.61 4.58 -12.09
N THR A 77 -12.02 5.20 -11.07
CA THR A 77 -11.41 6.54 -11.15
C THR A 77 -9.89 6.53 -11.02
N ASN A 78 -9.32 5.40 -10.60
CA ASN A 78 -7.90 5.20 -10.45
C ASN A 78 -7.53 3.71 -10.61
N GLN A 79 -6.24 3.46 -10.77
CA GLN A 79 -5.63 2.17 -10.55
C GLN A 79 -4.85 2.22 -9.25
N VAL A 80 -5.09 1.27 -8.34
CA VAL A 80 -4.44 1.19 -7.02
C VAL A 80 -3.63 -0.09 -6.92
N ARG A 81 -2.38 0.01 -6.46
CA ARG A 81 -1.50 -1.12 -6.14
C ARG A 81 -1.12 -1.06 -4.67
N TYR A 82 -1.13 -2.22 -4.02
CA TYR A 82 -0.64 -2.40 -2.66
C TYR A 82 0.67 -3.19 -2.69
N THR A 83 1.65 -2.74 -1.92
CA THR A 83 2.91 -3.43 -1.69
C THR A 83 3.07 -3.62 -0.19
N VAL A 84 3.30 -4.87 0.26
CA VAL A 84 3.60 -5.15 1.67
C VAL A 84 4.96 -4.53 2.01
N LEU A 85 5.03 -3.81 3.12
CA LEU A 85 6.27 -3.26 3.64
C LEU A 85 6.71 -4.08 4.84
N ALA A 86 7.92 -4.66 4.76
CA ALA A 86 8.57 -5.29 5.90
C ALA A 86 9.26 -4.22 6.75
N THR A 87 9.21 -4.35 8.08
CA THR A 87 10.00 -3.51 8.97
C THR A 87 11.47 -3.95 8.98
N PRO A 88 12.41 -3.07 9.36
CA PRO A 88 13.80 -3.47 9.57
C PRO A 88 13.93 -4.68 10.51
N GLU A 89 13.16 -4.72 11.59
CA GLU A 89 13.19 -5.82 12.57
C GLU A 89 12.69 -7.14 11.99
N GLU A 90 11.66 -7.14 11.14
CA GLU A 90 11.21 -8.33 10.41
C GLU A 90 12.30 -8.84 9.46
N VAL A 91 13.06 -7.93 8.84
CA VAL A 91 14.21 -8.28 7.99
C VAL A 91 15.35 -8.86 8.82
N ASP A 92 15.62 -8.32 10.01
CA ASP A 92 16.65 -8.83 10.92
C ASP A 92 16.32 -10.24 11.39
N GLU A 93 15.06 -10.49 11.80
CA GLU A 93 14.58 -11.82 12.18
C GLU A 93 14.70 -12.81 11.01
N ALA A 94 14.28 -12.40 9.80
CA ALA A 94 14.41 -13.21 8.60
C ALA A 94 15.88 -13.50 8.26
N ALA A 95 16.78 -12.54 8.44
CA ALA A 95 18.21 -12.69 8.18
C ALA A 95 18.89 -13.63 9.18
N GLU A 96 18.50 -13.62 10.46
CA GLU A 96 18.97 -14.58 11.45
C GLU A 96 18.51 -16.00 11.12
N SER A 97 17.23 -16.18 10.83
CA SER A 97 16.67 -17.48 10.41
C SER A 97 17.29 -18.01 9.13
N ALA A 98 17.56 -17.14 8.14
CA ALA A 98 18.22 -17.52 6.91
C ALA A 98 19.66 -18.00 7.15
N ARG A 99 20.42 -17.31 8.02
CA ARG A 99 21.80 -17.71 8.37
C ARG A 99 21.85 -19.08 9.03
N SER A 100 20.90 -19.41 9.92
CA SER A 100 20.85 -20.72 10.58
C SER A 100 20.46 -21.86 9.62
N SER A 101 19.75 -21.53 8.54
CA SER A 101 19.32 -22.49 7.51
C SER A 101 20.26 -22.58 6.31
N MET A 102 21.30 -21.74 6.25
CA MET A 102 22.14 -21.58 5.05
C MET A 102 22.93 -22.84 4.70
N ASP A 103 23.44 -23.55 5.70
CA ASP A 103 24.18 -24.82 5.50
C ASP A 103 23.27 -25.96 5.01
N ALA A 104 21.97 -25.89 5.31
CA ALA A 104 20.96 -26.85 4.86
C ALA A 104 20.29 -26.44 3.54
N TYR A 105 20.46 -25.19 3.10
CA TYR A 105 19.84 -24.68 1.89
C TYR A 105 20.56 -25.20 0.65
N ARG A 106 19.88 -26.09 -0.09
CA ARG A 106 20.33 -26.52 -1.41
C ARG A 106 19.79 -25.56 -2.47
N ALA A 107 20.69 -24.80 -3.09
CA ALA A 107 20.32 -23.91 -4.19
C ALA A 107 19.68 -24.71 -5.35
N PRO A 108 18.55 -24.24 -5.92
CA PRO A 108 17.95 -24.85 -7.10
C PRO A 108 18.99 -24.97 -8.24
N GLY A 109 19.12 -26.16 -8.82
CA GLY A 109 20.05 -26.41 -9.93
C GLY A 109 21.48 -26.78 -9.53
N LYS A 110 21.78 -26.96 -8.23
CA LYS A 110 22.98 -27.66 -7.73
C LYS A 110 22.59 -29.00 -7.12
#